data_AF-A0A7W5HN35-F1
#
_entry.id   AF-A0A7W5HN35-F1
#
_cell.length_a   1.000
_cell.length_b   1.000
_cell.length_c   1.000
_cell.angle_alpha   90.00
_cell.angle_beta   90.00
_cell.angle_gamma   90.00
#
_symmetry.space_group_name_H-M   'P 1'
#
loop_
_entity.id
_entity.type
_entity.pdbx_description
1 polymer ?
#
loop_
_entity_poly.entity_id
_entity_poly.type
_entity_poly.pdbx_seq_one_letter_code
_entity_poly.pdbx_strand_id
1 'polypeptide(L)'
;MLAVWVEQLLGFASGALTAIREDERYPTLMAWARSEGPALVGGDLALAQALAPELWSQTPLARLDFACEALARPGRNEPCWCDSGRKTKQCCGAVTLPGHVPSHLMWMLSLRDWKGDTLKAALASGRAPAQALLEAGLIAAESGQRGRAQQILESLFENADWSRLPEQAEPAFEILVDLYQERGFHRKREALLDEVLDRGPLFLRGVALERLCLLHLDNDDLDSARAAFVRAQQALPDSPTLAYIEAMLLLHEGHEEEAAERSRFWFRRLSRQGDLEPEQLQFLADLAENPGATLAEQLLNAEEDLAEPLVSLQALLEALPTAPRLDIRTEDGALAYHRSAREDTLFAAFQAVFQAQVEGEAPMGFDSDPWLQAGEWLPALCAHPEWLDAPAVVQSLALALTSRFGSLPWMAPSLFEPLADRLERWLDQARHVGEATLGWEVADNAVLLRTGLALVVGMERGARQRSRELAETLLTLDDEDSLGLRELVLDQLLREGRDREALVLSERAVERPDEEASLLGMLMGRVLALFRLGRHDEAAEVLAQARRHNPHALAMLCADNPRPANPGANGTASPGSRAEAWQYRTLMRDQWRVTPGALGWLDEQLS
;
A
#
# COMPACT_ATOMS: atom_id res chain seq x y z
N MET A 1 6.75 -6.25 41.73
CA MET A 1 5.50 -6.58 42.45
C MET A 1 4.28 -6.52 41.55
N LEU A 2 4.06 -5.46 40.75
CA LEU A 2 2.90 -5.38 39.85
C LEU A 2 2.91 -6.40 38.68
N ALA A 3 4.05 -6.63 38.03
CA ALA A 3 4.13 -7.63 36.93
C ALA A 3 3.79 -9.06 37.39
N VAL A 4 4.31 -9.47 38.56
CA VAL A 4 4.01 -10.78 39.18
C VAL A 4 2.52 -10.92 39.49
N TRP A 5 1.87 -9.84 39.96
CA TRP A 5 0.42 -9.85 40.20
C TRP A 5 -0.39 -10.01 38.92
N VAL A 6 0.01 -9.34 37.83
CA VAL A 6 -0.70 -9.46 36.54
C VAL A 6 -0.63 -10.89 36.01
N GLU A 7 0.53 -11.54 36.07
CA GLU A 7 0.69 -12.94 35.66
C GLU A 7 -0.16 -13.88 36.53
N GLN A 8 -0.13 -13.71 37.86
CA GLN A 8 -0.95 -14.49 38.80
C GLN A 8 -2.44 -14.30 38.57
N LEU A 9 -2.88 -13.04 38.34
CA LEU A 9 -4.27 -12.71 38.07
C LEU A 9 -4.75 -13.34 36.75
N LEU A 10 -3.95 -13.26 35.68
CA LEU A 10 -4.28 -13.87 34.39
C LEU A 10 -4.35 -15.39 34.48
N GLY A 11 -3.40 -16.02 35.17
CA GLY A 11 -3.39 -17.46 35.42
C GLY A 11 -4.61 -17.91 36.22
N PHE A 12 -4.89 -17.23 37.34
CA PHE A 12 -6.05 -17.51 38.18
C PHE A 12 -7.37 -17.27 37.42
N ALA A 13 -7.50 -16.16 36.70
CA ALA A 13 -8.73 -15.83 35.97
C ALA A 13 -8.99 -16.81 34.81
N SER A 14 -7.95 -17.29 34.13
CA SER A 14 -8.08 -18.31 33.08
C SER A 14 -8.54 -19.65 33.67
N GLY A 15 -7.94 -20.08 34.79
CA GLY A 15 -8.39 -21.29 35.49
C GLY A 15 -9.82 -21.18 36.04
N ALA A 16 -10.15 -20.01 36.62
CA ALA A 16 -11.48 -19.71 37.13
C ALA A 16 -12.52 -19.75 36.01
N LEU A 17 -12.20 -19.18 34.84
CA LEU A 17 -13.08 -19.23 33.68
C LEU A 17 -13.36 -20.68 33.25
N THR A 18 -12.33 -21.53 33.15
CA THR A 18 -12.50 -22.95 32.83
C THR A 18 -13.45 -23.64 33.82
N ALA A 19 -13.25 -23.43 35.13
CA ALA A 19 -14.12 -23.98 36.16
C ALA A 19 -15.56 -23.46 36.07
N ILE A 20 -15.74 -22.17 35.78
CA ILE A 20 -17.08 -21.57 35.57
C ILE A 20 -17.76 -22.19 34.35
N ARG A 21 -17.04 -22.51 33.28
CA ARG A 21 -17.62 -23.06 32.04
C ARG A 21 -18.10 -24.50 32.16
N GLU A 22 -17.75 -25.22 33.23
CA GLU A 22 -18.23 -26.59 33.45
C GLU A 22 -19.75 -26.66 33.62
N ASP A 23 -20.33 -25.75 34.41
CA ASP A 23 -21.77 -25.74 34.69
C ASP A 23 -22.39 -24.34 34.88
N GLU A 24 -21.57 -23.28 34.82
CA GLU A 24 -21.93 -21.89 35.11
C GLU A 24 -22.61 -21.72 36.47
N ARG A 25 -22.09 -22.38 37.51
CA ARG A 25 -22.56 -22.27 38.90
C ARG A 25 -21.46 -21.81 39.85
N TYR A 26 -21.82 -20.86 40.71
CA TYR A 26 -20.92 -20.26 41.69
C TYR A 26 -20.26 -21.28 42.66
N PRO A 27 -20.97 -22.30 43.20
CA PRO A 27 -20.34 -23.28 44.08
C PRO A 27 -19.19 -24.06 43.43
N THR A 28 -19.29 -24.33 42.12
CA THR A 28 -18.26 -25.05 41.35
C THR A 28 -16.98 -24.24 41.28
N LEU A 29 -17.09 -22.94 40.95
CA LEU A 29 -15.96 -22.01 41.03
C LEU A 29 -15.35 -21.96 42.43
N MET A 30 -16.17 -21.90 43.48
CA MET A 30 -15.66 -21.80 44.86
C MET A 30 -14.96 -23.08 45.33
N ALA A 31 -15.40 -24.26 44.85
CA ALA A 31 -14.70 -25.52 45.11
C ALA A 31 -13.31 -25.49 44.44
N TRP A 32 -13.25 -25.13 43.16
CA TRP A 32 -12.00 -24.99 42.41
C TRP A 32 -11.04 -23.95 43.03
N ALA A 33 -11.56 -22.79 43.43
CA ALA A 33 -10.77 -21.73 44.05
C ALA A 33 -10.13 -22.14 45.38
N ARG A 34 -10.68 -23.16 46.06
CA ARG A 34 -10.12 -23.71 47.31
C ARG A 34 -9.11 -24.82 47.06
N SER A 35 -9.32 -25.65 46.04
CA SER A 35 -8.46 -26.80 45.74
C SER A 35 -7.24 -26.40 44.91
N GLU A 36 -7.48 -25.71 43.80
CA GLU A 36 -6.48 -25.42 42.77
C GLU A 36 -6.05 -23.96 42.76
N GLY A 37 -6.98 -23.05 43.08
CA GLY A 37 -6.75 -21.61 43.13
C GLY A 37 -5.50 -21.16 43.89
N PRO A 38 -5.15 -21.71 45.07
CA PRO A 38 -3.98 -21.26 45.83
C PRO A 38 -2.67 -21.41 45.06
N ALA A 39 -2.52 -22.46 44.25
CA ALA A 39 -1.29 -22.69 43.47
C ALA A 39 -1.02 -21.57 42.46
N LEU A 40 -2.07 -20.90 41.97
CA LEU A 40 -2.00 -19.83 40.97
C LEU A 40 -1.76 -18.44 41.58
N VAL A 41 -1.88 -18.32 42.91
CA VAL A 41 -1.68 -17.05 43.65
C VAL A 41 -0.62 -17.19 44.76
N GLY A 42 0.44 -17.95 44.50
CA GLY A 42 1.59 -18.07 45.40
C GLY A 42 1.34 -18.89 46.66
N GLY A 43 0.37 -19.81 46.63
CA GLY A 43 -0.01 -20.67 47.76
C GLY A 43 -1.02 -20.03 48.73
N ASP A 44 -1.51 -18.82 48.45
CA ASP A 44 -2.40 -18.09 49.34
C ASP A 44 -3.88 -18.46 49.12
N LEU A 45 -4.41 -19.33 49.99
CA LEU A 45 -5.81 -19.72 49.99
C LEU A 45 -6.76 -18.56 50.27
N ALA A 46 -6.39 -17.60 51.13
CA ALA A 46 -7.26 -16.49 51.48
C ALA A 46 -7.42 -15.55 50.28
N LEU A 47 -6.32 -15.31 49.54
CA LEU A 47 -6.34 -14.54 48.30
C LEU A 47 -7.19 -15.22 47.21
N ALA A 48 -6.99 -16.53 46.98
CA ALA A 48 -7.79 -17.30 46.03
C ALA A 48 -9.30 -17.22 46.33
N GLN A 49 -9.68 -17.40 47.61
CA GLN A 49 -11.07 -17.32 48.05
C GLN A 49 -11.67 -15.90 47.94
N ALA A 50 -10.85 -14.86 48.12
CA ALA A 50 -11.30 -13.48 48.01
C ALA A 50 -11.43 -13.00 46.56
N LEU A 51 -10.61 -13.55 45.64
CA LEU A 51 -10.58 -13.17 44.23
C LEU A 51 -11.72 -13.81 43.42
N ALA A 52 -12.07 -15.08 43.70
CA ALA A 52 -13.10 -15.81 42.95
C ALA A 52 -14.48 -15.10 42.86
N PRO A 53 -15.06 -14.56 43.96
CA PRO A 53 -16.34 -13.84 43.89
C PRO A 53 -16.29 -12.56 43.04
N GLU A 54 -15.15 -11.88 43.02
CA GLU A 54 -14.94 -10.66 42.21
C GLU A 54 -14.93 -11.01 40.72
N LEU A 55 -14.26 -12.11 40.33
CA LEU A 55 -14.23 -12.58 38.95
C LEU A 55 -15.59 -13.15 38.50
N TRP A 56 -16.27 -13.91 39.36
CA TRP A 56 -17.62 -14.42 39.09
C TRP A 56 -18.57 -13.29 38.69
N SER A 57 -18.59 -12.22 39.47
CA SER A 57 -19.49 -11.08 39.26
C SER A 57 -19.22 -10.32 37.95
N GLN A 58 -18.06 -10.55 37.32
CA GLN A 58 -17.67 -9.98 36.03
C GLN A 58 -17.79 -10.97 34.87
N THR A 59 -18.08 -12.24 35.14
CA THR A 59 -18.05 -13.29 34.11
C THR A 59 -19.36 -13.33 33.33
N PRO A 60 -19.32 -13.18 32.00
CA PRO A 60 -20.52 -13.34 31.19
C PRO A 60 -20.93 -14.81 31.12
N LEU A 61 -22.19 -15.11 31.40
CA LEU A 61 -22.71 -16.48 31.47
C LEU A 61 -23.59 -16.78 30.25
N ALA A 62 -23.25 -17.81 29.48
CA ALA A 62 -24.01 -18.21 28.29
C ALA A 62 -25.47 -18.57 28.65
N ARG A 63 -25.70 -19.20 29.81
CA ARG A 63 -27.04 -19.53 30.30
C ARG A 63 -27.92 -18.32 30.59
N LEU A 64 -27.32 -17.14 30.77
CA LEU A 64 -28.01 -15.87 31.04
C LEU A 64 -27.92 -14.90 29.85
N ASP A 65 -27.79 -15.42 28.63
CA ASP A 65 -27.64 -14.61 27.43
C ASP A 65 -26.48 -13.61 27.58
N PHE A 66 -25.36 -14.12 28.10
CA PHE A 66 -24.12 -13.38 28.37
C PHE A 66 -24.23 -12.26 29.41
N ALA A 67 -25.30 -12.23 30.23
CA ALA A 67 -25.34 -11.38 31.42
C ALA A 67 -24.30 -11.83 32.45
N CYS A 68 -23.78 -10.87 33.21
CA CYS A 68 -23.05 -11.17 34.44
C CYS A 68 -24.03 -11.33 35.62
N GLU A 69 -23.77 -12.31 36.48
CA GLU A 69 -24.55 -12.53 37.70
C GLU A 69 -23.81 -11.90 38.89
N ALA A 70 -23.99 -10.59 39.10
CA ALA A 70 -23.31 -9.86 40.16
C ALA A 70 -23.75 -10.33 41.56
N LEU A 71 -22.80 -10.73 42.40
CA LEU A 71 -23.07 -11.13 43.77
C LEU A 71 -23.31 -9.90 44.64
N ALA A 72 -24.31 -9.98 45.54
CA ALA A 72 -24.52 -8.95 46.54
C ALA A 72 -23.33 -8.94 47.52
N ARG A 73 -22.60 -7.82 47.57
CA ARG A 73 -21.41 -7.70 48.41
C ARG A 73 -21.82 -7.70 49.89
N PRO A 74 -21.39 -8.67 50.71
CA PRO A 74 -21.89 -8.81 52.07
C PRO A 74 -21.35 -7.71 52.98
N GLY A 75 -22.19 -7.24 53.90
CA GLY A 75 -21.82 -6.32 54.95
C GLY A 75 -20.76 -6.90 55.90
N ARG A 76 -20.09 -6.03 56.66
CA ARG A 76 -18.94 -6.38 57.50
C ARG A 76 -19.18 -7.55 58.48
N ASN A 77 -20.40 -7.72 58.97
CA ASN A 77 -20.76 -8.77 59.94
C ASN A 77 -21.61 -9.91 59.34
N GLU A 78 -21.92 -9.85 58.05
CA GLU A 78 -22.70 -10.88 57.35
C GLU A 78 -21.83 -12.09 56.98
N PRO A 79 -22.44 -13.24 56.65
CA PRO A 79 -21.71 -14.39 56.11
C PRO A 79 -20.92 -13.99 54.85
N CYS A 80 -19.68 -14.46 54.76
CA CYS A 80 -18.80 -14.15 53.65
C CYS A 80 -19.29 -14.85 52.37
N TRP A 81 -19.25 -14.12 51.24
CA TRP A 81 -19.70 -14.61 49.94
C TRP A 81 -18.93 -15.81 49.40
N CYS A 82 -17.71 -16.09 49.90
CA CYS A 82 -16.93 -17.26 49.53
C CYS A 82 -17.44 -18.58 50.14
N ASP A 83 -18.62 -18.56 50.79
CA ASP A 83 -19.27 -19.71 51.42
C ASP A 83 -18.43 -20.41 52.51
N SER A 84 -17.62 -19.64 53.25
CA SER A 84 -16.80 -20.15 54.35
C SER A 84 -17.56 -20.27 55.68
N GLY A 85 -18.78 -19.74 55.74
CA GLY A 85 -19.56 -19.60 56.98
C GLY A 85 -19.04 -18.55 57.98
N ARG A 86 -17.89 -17.91 57.70
CA ARG A 86 -17.29 -16.87 58.56
C ARG A 86 -17.89 -15.49 58.28
N LYS A 87 -17.79 -14.57 59.25
CA LYS A 87 -18.12 -13.15 59.03
C LYS A 87 -17.18 -12.54 57.99
N THR A 88 -17.68 -11.72 57.08
CA THR A 88 -16.88 -11.10 55.99
C THR A 88 -15.61 -10.43 56.49
N LYS A 89 -15.67 -9.66 57.60
CA LYS A 89 -14.49 -9.00 58.20
C LYS A 89 -13.41 -9.93 58.76
N GLN A 90 -13.70 -11.23 58.88
CA GLN A 90 -12.81 -12.28 59.39
C GLN A 90 -12.46 -13.30 58.28
N CYS A 91 -12.81 -12.99 57.03
CA CYS A 91 -12.59 -13.83 55.86
C CYS A 91 -12.17 -12.94 54.67
N CYS A 92 -12.82 -13.03 53.51
CA CYS A 92 -12.42 -12.28 52.31
C CYS A 92 -12.38 -10.76 52.53
N GLY A 93 -13.20 -10.20 53.42
CA GLY A 93 -13.16 -8.77 53.74
C GLY A 93 -11.96 -8.31 54.59
N ALA A 94 -11.11 -9.25 55.05
CA ALA A 94 -9.82 -8.96 55.67
C ALA A 94 -8.66 -9.08 54.68
N VAL A 95 -8.91 -9.55 53.46
CA VAL A 95 -7.90 -9.74 52.41
C VAL A 95 -7.80 -8.47 51.59
N THR A 96 -6.59 -7.94 51.45
CA THR A 96 -6.29 -6.84 50.53
C THR A 96 -5.74 -7.42 49.24
N LEU A 97 -6.43 -7.18 48.12
CA LEU A 97 -5.93 -7.62 46.81
C LEU A 97 -4.64 -6.85 46.47
N PRO A 98 -3.60 -7.52 45.91
CA PRO A 98 -2.33 -6.87 45.56
C PRO A 98 -2.47 -5.75 44.51
N GLY A 99 -3.54 -5.77 43.71
CA GLY A 99 -3.82 -4.74 42.71
C GLY A 99 -5.29 -4.74 42.27
N HIS A 100 -5.62 -3.81 41.38
CA HIS A 100 -6.95 -3.71 40.77
C HIS A 100 -7.22 -4.92 39.86
N VAL A 101 -8.47 -5.37 39.82
CA VAL A 101 -8.96 -6.40 38.89
C VAL A 101 -9.75 -5.69 37.78
N PRO A 102 -9.26 -5.68 36.53
CA PRO A 102 -9.93 -4.97 35.45
C PRO A 102 -11.33 -5.53 35.18
N SER A 103 -12.33 -4.65 35.15
CA SER A 103 -13.75 -5.05 35.02
C SER A 103 -14.10 -5.81 33.74
N HIS A 104 -13.28 -5.68 32.70
CA HIS A 104 -13.46 -6.30 31.39
C HIS A 104 -12.69 -7.63 31.24
N LEU A 105 -11.86 -8.00 32.21
CA LEU A 105 -10.94 -9.15 32.15
C LEU A 105 -11.67 -10.44 31.79
N MET A 106 -12.76 -10.74 32.51
CA MET A 106 -13.50 -12.00 32.29
C MET A 106 -14.24 -12.02 30.95
N TRP A 107 -14.66 -10.86 30.44
CA TRP A 107 -15.18 -10.73 29.09
C TRP A 107 -14.11 -10.98 28.03
N MET A 108 -12.93 -10.39 28.17
CA MET A 108 -11.79 -10.60 27.26
C MET A 108 -11.40 -12.08 27.21
N LEU A 109 -11.26 -12.74 28.36
CA LEU A 109 -10.96 -14.18 28.44
C LEU A 109 -12.08 -15.04 27.86
N SER A 110 -13.35 -14.69 28.09
CA SER A 110 -14.50 -15.43 27.53
C SER A 110 -14.56 -15.31 26.02
N LEU A 111 -14.31 -14.09 25.49
CA LEU A 111 -14.21 -13.88 24.06
C LEU A 111 -13.10 -14.73 23.50
N ARG A 112 -11.90 -14.79 24.11
CA ARG A 112 -10.77 -15.66 23.71
C ARG A 112 -11.12 -17.14 23.64
N ASP A 113 -11.96 -17.62 24.56
CA ASP A 113 -12.32 -19.04 24.67
C ASP A 113 -13.45 -19.46 23.72
N TRP A 114 -14.50 -18.65 23.57
CA TRP A 114 -15.68 -19.01 22.78
C TRP A 114 -15.38 -19.16 21.28
N LYS A 115 -16.06 -20.12 20.65
CA LYS A 115 -15.91 -20.44 19.22
C LYS A 115 -17.28 -20.61 18.56
N GLY A 116 -17.30 -20.53 17.22
CA GLY A 116 -18.49 -20.82 16.42
C GLY A 116 -19.70 -19.96 16.79
N ASP A 117 -20.85 -20.61 16.97
CA ASP A 117 -22.13 -19.92 17.20
C ASP A 117 -22.19 -19.20 18.56
N THR A 118 -21.50 -19.70 19.59
CA THR A 118 -21.46 -19.05 20.90
C THR A 118 -20.76 -17.69 20.83
N LEU A 119 -19.66 -17.60 20.09
CA LEU A 119 -18.96 -16.32 19.88
C LEU A 119 -19.85 -15.33 19.13
N LYS A 120 -20.49 -15.79 18.04
CA LYS A 120 -21.41 -14.94 17.27
C LYS A 120 -22.57 -14.42 18.11
N ALA A 121 -23.17 -15.29 18.93
CA ALA A 121 -24.25 -14.90 19.84
C ALA A 121 -23.76 -13.91 20.90
N ALA A 122 -22.56 -14.11 21.46
CA ALA A 122 -21.97 -13.20 22.43
C ALA A 122 -21.73 -11.80 21.85
N LEU A 123 -21.19 -11.72 20.64
CA LEU A 123 -20.96 -10.45 19.93
C LEU A 123 -22.29 -9.77 19.59
N ALA A 124 -23.26 -10.53 19.05
CA ALA A 124 -24.59 -10.02 18.72
C ALA A 124 -25.41 -9.54 19.94
N SER A 125 -25.05 -9.99 21.16
CA SER A 125 -25.71 -9.53 22.39
C SER A 125 -25.46 -8.04 22.69
N GLY A 126 -24.39 -7.45 22.14
CA GLY A 126 -23.98 -6.06 22.40
C GLY A 126 -23.54 -5.79 23.84
N ARG A 127 -23.32 -6.83 24.67
CA ARG A 127 -22.95 -6.69 26.09
C ARG A 127 -21.46 -6.66 26.35
N ALA A 128 -20.64 -7.05 25.36
CA ALA A 128 -19.20 -7.07 25.50
C ALA A 128 -18.66 -5.64 25.68
N PRO A 129 -17.88 -5.35 26.74
CA PRO A 129 -17.24 -4.05 26.90
C PRO A 129 -16.26 -3.75 25.76
N ALA A 130 -16.19 -2.49 25.32
CA ALA A 130 -15.29 -2.07 24.25
C ALA A 130 -13.82 -2.46 24.52
N GLN A 131 -13.33 -2.28 25.75
CA GLN A 131 -11.98 -2.69 26.14
C GLN A 131 -11.75 -4.20 26.00
N ALA A 132 -12.76 -5.03 26.28
CA ALA A 132 -12.64 -6.48 26.11
C ALA A 132 -12.59 -6.89 24.63
N LEU A 133 -13.39 -6.24 23.79
CA LEU A 133 -13.37 -6.46 22.33
C LEU A 133 -12.02 -6.06 21.74
N LEU A 134 -11.49 -4.89 22.14
CA LEU A 134 -10.17 -4.41 21.75
C LEU A 134 -9.08 -5.44 22.09
N GLU A 135 -8.91 -5.79 23.37
CA GLU A 135 -7.86 -6.70 23.80
C GLU A 135 -8.00 -8.11 23.19
N ALA A 136 -9.22 -8.65 23.15
CA ALA A 136 -9.45 -9.98 22.57
C ALA A 136 -9.21 -10.01 21.04
N GLY A 137 -9.52 -8.91 20.36
CA GLY A 137 -9.29 -8.74 18.93
C GLY A 137 -7.81 -8.66 18.58
N LEU A 138 -7.04 -7.83 19.31
CA LEU A 138 -5.59 -7.70 19.15
C LEU A 138 -4.88 -9.04 19.38
N ILE A 139 -5.19 -9.73 20.49
CA ILE A 139 -4.61 -11.06 20.79
C ILE A 139 -4.95 -12.08 19.68
N ALA A 140 -6.17 -12.05 19.14
CA ALA A 140 -6.56 -12.94 18.05
C ALA A 140 -5.78 -12.66 16.75
N ALA A 141 -5.50 -11.38 16.46
CA ALA A 141 -4.71 -10.98 15.31
C ALA A 141 -3.24 -11.44 15.45
N GLU A 142 -2.62 -11.17 16.60
CA GLU A 142 -1.25 -11.62 16.92
C GLU A 142 -1.11 -13.15 16.87
N SER A 143 -2.16 -13.88 17.26
CA SER A 143 -2.19 -15.35 17.21
C SER A 143 -2.49 -15.92 15.81
N GLY A 144 -2.57 -15.08 14.77
CA GLY A 144 -2.86 -15.50 13.40
C GLY A 144 -4.31 -15.90 13.13
N GLN A 145 -5.24 -15.69 14.07
CA GLN A 145 -6.66 -16.05 13.95
C GLN A 145 -7.45 -14.97 13.21
N ARG A 146 -7.05 -14.65 11.97
CA ARG A 146 -7.52 -13.51 11.16
C ARG A 146 -9.05 -13.37 11.11
N GLY A 147 -9.77 -14.46 10.80
CA GLY A 147 -11.23 -14.43 10.70
C GLY A 147 -11.94 -14.16 12.04
N ARG A 148 -11.30 -14.48 13.16
CA ARG A 148 -11.85 -14.25 14.50
C ARG A 148 -11.53 -12.84 14.99
N ALA A 149 -10.31 -12.37 14.74
CA ALA A 149 -9.92 -10.98 14.95
C ALA A 149 -10.88 -10.04 14.21
N GLN A 150 -11.15 -10.29 12.93
CA GLN A 150 -12.12 -9.53 12.14
C GLN A 150 -13.48 -9.45 12.82
N GLN A 151 -14.10 -10.58 13.21
CA GLN A 151 -15.44 -10.58 13.82
C GLN A 151 -15.51 -9.79 15.13
N ILE A 152 -14.48 -9.92 15.97
CA ILE A 152 -14.43 -9.23 17.26
C ILE A 152 -14.22 -7.72 17.06
N LEU A 153 -13.30 -7.34 16.18
CA LEU A 153 -13.01 -5.93 15.89
C LEU A 153 -14.15 -5.26 15.11
N GLU A 154 -14.85 -5.97 14.22
CA GLU A 154 -16.10 -5.49 13.60
C GLU A 154 -17.11 -5.09 14.67
N SER A 155 -17.28 -5.93 15.68
CA SER A 155 -18.21 -5.66 16.78
C SER A 155 -17.79 -4.45 17.64
N LEU A 156 -16.49 -4.17 17.73
CA LEU A 156 -15.96 -2.99 18.41
C LEU A 156 -16.39 -1.71 17.70
N PHE A 157 -16.31 -1.65 16.37
CA PHE A 157 -16.60 -0.42 15.61
C PHE A 157 -18.06 -0.28 15.17
N GLU A 158 -18.75 -1.36 14.80
CA GLU A 158 -20.17 -1.31 14.36
C GLU A 158 -21.13 -0.90 15.50
N ASN A 159 -20.81 -1.24 16.75
CA ASN A 159 -21.63 -0.95 17.92
C ASN A 159 -21.00 0.13 18.84
N ALA A 160 -19.96 0.83 18.37
CA ALA A 160 -19.26 1.81 19.18
C ALA A 160 -20.15 3.02 19.49
N ASP A 161 -20.29 3.32 20.77
CA ASP A 161 -20.39 4.72 21.18
C ASP A 161 -19.00 5.34 20.95
N TRP A 162 -18.83 6.05 19.83
CA TRP A 162 -17.57 6.66 19.42
C TRP A 162 -16.93 7.55 20.50
N SER A 163 -17.74 8.08 21.43
CA SER A 163 -17.27 8.88 22.58
C SER A 163 -16.66 8.06 23.71
N ARG A 164 -16.87 6.74 23.71
CA ARG A 164 -16.42 5.79 24.75
C ARG A 164 -15.46 4.73 24.21
N LEU A 165 -15.00 4.88 22.97
CA LEU A 165 -13.95 4.03 22.43
C LEU A 165 -12.69 4.15 23.31
N PRO A 166 -12.00 3.04 23.58
CA PRO A 166 -10.69 3.10 24.23
C PRO A 166 -9.74 4.00 23.45
N GLU A 167 -8.89 4.75 24.16
CA GLU A 167 -7.86 5.58 23.54
C GLU A 167 -6.88 4.74 22.70
N GLN A 168 -6.69 3.47 23.06
CA GLN A 168 -5.83 2.51 22.37
C GLN A 168 -6.55 1.77 21.23
N ALA A 169 -7.66 2.30 20.70
CA ALA A 169 -8.40 1.67 19.61
C ALA A 169 -7.71 1.77 18.24
N GLU A 170 -6.69 2.63 18.10
CA GLU A 170 -5.96 2.87 16.85
C GLU A 170 -5.35 1.59 16.24
N PRO A 171 -4.54 0.78 16.95
CA PRO A 171 -4.02 -0.47 16.39
C PRO A 171 -5.10 -1.45 15.94
N ALA A 172 -6.23 -1.49 16.66
CA ALA A 172 -7.36 -2.34 16.27
C ALA A 172 -8.06 -1.85 15.00
N PHE A 173 -8.13 -0.54 14.81
CA PHE A 173 -8.65 0.05 13.58
C PHE A 173 -7.75 -0.31 12.40
N GLU A 174 -6.43 -0.13 12.53
CA GLU A 174 -5.46 -0.46 11.48
C GLU A 174 -5.52 -1.95 11.10
N ILE A 175 -5.48 -2.84 12.09
CA ILE A 175 -5.59 -4.29 11.87
C ILE A 175 -6.89 -4.64 11.14
N LEU A 176 -8.01 -4.01 11.47
CA LEU A 176 -9.27 -4.30 10.79
C LEU A 176 -9.27 -3.83 9.33
N VAL A 177 -8.70 -2.65 9.05
CA VAL A 177 -8.50 -2.13 7.69
C VAL A 177 -7.64 -3.09 6.86
N ASP A 178 -6.54 -3.58 7.43
CA ASP A 178 -5.64 -4.53 6.79
C ASP A 178 -6.32 -5.88 6.54
N LEU A 179 -7.04 -6.41 7.54
CA LEU A 179 -7.81 -7.65 7.41
C LEU A 179 -8.88 -7.56 6.31
N TYR A 180 -9.48 -6.39 6.10
CA TYR A 180 -10.39 -6.18 4.98
C TYR A 180 -9.68 -6.15 3.64
N GLN A 181 -8.51 -5.51 3.55
CA GLN A 181 -7.71 -5.48 2.33
C GLN A 181 -7.26 -6.89 1.94
N GLU A 182 -6.64 -7.63 2.87
CA GLU A 182 -6.14 -8.99 2.62
C GLU A 182 -7.24 -9.96 2.15
N ARG A 183 -8.49 -9.73 2.57
CA ARG A 183 -9.63 -10.60 2.27
C ARG A 183 -10.52 -10.09 1.13
N GLY A 184 -10.18 -8.96 0.51
CA GLY A 184 -10.94 -8.36 -0.59
C GLY A 184 -12.28 -7.73 -0.19
N PHE A 185 -12.44 -7.32 1.07
CA PHE A 185 -13.66 -6.69 1.58
C PHE A 185 -13.66 -5.16 1.39
N HIS A 186 -13.41 -4.68 0.16
CA HIS A 186 -13.24 -3.25 -0.15
C HIS A 186 -14.40 -2.37 0.32
N ARG A 187 -15.65 -2.80 0.10
CA ARG A 187 -16.84 -2.04 0.54
C ARG A 187 -16.95 -1.87 2.05
N LYS A 188 -16.57 -2.88 2.82
CA LYS A 188 -16.60 -2.80 4.29
C LYS A 188 -15.52 -1.85 4.80
N ARG A 189 -14.34 -1.91 4.18
CA ARG A 189 -13.23 -1.00 4.49
C ARG A 189 -13.60 0.46 4.22
N GLU A 190 -14.14 0.76 3.04
CA GLU A 190 -14.60 2.11 2.69
C GLU A 190 -15.65 2.62 3.68
N ALA A 191 -16.65 1.79 3.99
CA ALA A 191 -17.69 2.16 4.96
C ALA A 191 -17.12 2.43 6.36
N LEU A 192 -16.17 1.62 6.83
CA LEU A 192 -15.51 1.82 8.12
C LEU A 192 -14.70 3.13 8.13
N LEU A 193 -13.93 3.40 7.07
CA LEU A 193 -13.17 4.64 6.91
C LEU A 193 -14.11 5.84 6.96
N ASP A 194 -15.17 5.84 6.15
CA ASP A 194 -16.17 6.92 6.13
C ASP A 194 -16.83 7.15 7.50
N GLU A 195 -17.19 6.07 8.22
CA GLU A 195 -17.81 6.20 9.53
C GLU A 195 -16.87 6.85 10.57
N VAL A 196 -15.58 6.47 10.55
CA VAL A 196 -14.55 7.08 11.40
C VAL A 196 -14.38 8.57 11.07
N LEU A 197 -14.34 8.94 9.78
CA LEU A 197 -14.22 10.34 9.36
C LEU A 197 -15.38 11.20 9.84
N ASP A 198 -16.60 10.67 9.72
CA ASP A 198 -17.82 11.42 10.06
C ASP A 198 -18.02 11.51 11.58
N ARG A 199 -17.84 10.40 12.30
CA ARG A 199 -18.30 10.24 13.70
C ARG A 199 -17.22 9.85 14.69
N GLY A 200 -16.06 9.38 14.23
CA GLY A 200 -14.97 8.92 15.08
C GLY A 200 -14.30 10.03 15.89
N PRO A 201 -13.51 9.67 16.92
CA PRO A 201 -12.69 10.61 17.67
C PRO A 201 -11.53 11.16 16.82
N LEU A 202 -10.98 12.32 17.21
CA LEU A 202 -9.96 13.05 16.42
C LEU A 202 -8.72 12.19 16.11
N PHE A 203 -8.26 11.37 17.06
CA PHE A 203 -7.08 10.52 16.87
C PHE A 203 -7.30 9.46 15.77
N LEU A 204 -8.47 8.81 15.73
CA LEU A 204 -8.80 7.86 14.66
C LEU A 204 -9.05 8.52 13.31
N ARG A 205 -9.60 9.75 13.30
CA ARG A 205 -9.81 10.50 12.05
C ARG A 205 -8.49 10.76 11.33
N GLY A 206 -7.43 11.13 12.06
CA GLY A 206 -6.11 11.37 11.47
C GLY A 206 -5.59 10.13 10.73
N VAL A 207 -5.62 8.98 11.41
CA VAL A 207 -5.18 7.68 10.87
C VAL A 207 -6.04 7.23 9.69
N ALA A 208 -7.37 7.37 9.79
CA ALA A 208 -8.28 7.03 8.71
C ALA A 208 -8.03 7.87 7.43
N LEU A 209 -7.73 9.16 7.59
CA LEU A 209 -7.43 10.05 6.47
C LEU A 209 -6.12 9.69 5.78
N GLU A 210 -5.07 9.43 6.56
CA GLU A 210 -3.79 8.95 6.04
C GLU A 210 -3.97 7.68 5.23
N ARG A 211 -4.61 6.66 5.82
CA ARG A 211 -4.86 5.38 5.13
C ARG A 211 -5.70 5.54 3.87
N LEU A 212 -6.74 6.38 3.89
CA LEU A 212 -7.59 6.60 2.73
C LEU A 212 -6.82 7.32 1.60
N CYS A 213 -6.02 8.33 1.93
CA CYS A 213 -5.23 9.06 0.93
C CYS A 213 -4.14 8.16 0.33
N LEU A 214 -3.38 7.45 1.16
CA LEU A 214 -2.37 6.49 0.71
C LEU A 214 -2.99 5.41 -0.18
N LEU A 215 -4.17 4.90 0.20
CA LEU A 215 -4.87 3.92 -0.61
C LEU A 215 -5.23 4.45 -2.01
N HIS A 216 -5.78 5.66 -2.10
CA HIS A 216 -6.13 6.21 -3.40
C HIS A 216 -4.89 6.54 -4.22
N LEU A 217 -3.80 6.99 -3.58
CA LEU A 217 -2.51 7.20 -4.23
C LEU A 217 -1.93 5.89 -4.77
N ASP A 218 -1.95 4.80 -3.99
CA ASP A 218 -1.47 3.47 -4.42
C ASP A 218 -2.26 2.92 -5.62
N ASN A 219 -3.55 3.25 -5.71
CA ASN A 219 -4.42 2.85 -6.82
C ASN A 219 -4.42 3.84 -7.98
N ASP A 220 -3.58 4.88 -7.95
CA ASP A 220 -3.50 5.95 -8.96
C ASP A 220 -4.82 6.71 -9.19
N ASP A 221 -5.71 6.71 -8.18
CA ASP A 221 -7.01 7.40 -8.22
C ASP A 221 -6.87 8.79 -7.59
N LEU A 222 -6.16 9.69 -8.30
CA LEU A 222 -5.86 11.05 -7.83
C LEU A 222 -7.12 11.88 -7.57
N ASP A 223 -8.18 11.68 -8.35
CA ASP A 223 -9.47 12.37 -8.18
C ASP A 223 -10.09 12.00 -6.82
N SER A 224 -10.14 10.70 -6.48
CA SER A 224 -10.63 10.26 -5.17
C SER A 224 -9.69 10.65 -4.04
N ALA A 225 -8.36 10.61 -4.26
CA ALA A 225 -7.38 11.03 -3.28
C ALA A 225 -7.55 12.52 -2.92
N ARG A 226 -7.77 13.38 -3.92
CA ARG A 226 -8.05 14.81 -3.71
C ARG A 226 -9.39 15.05 -3.02
N ALA A 227 -10.43 14.30 -3.39
CA ALA A 227 -11.73 14.39 -2.71
C ALA A 227 -11.63 13.99 -1.22
N ALA A 228 -10.88 12.91 -0.93
CA ALA A 228 -10.58 12.46 0.42
C ALA A 228 -9.81 13.53 1.21
N PHE A 229 -8.78 14.13 0.61
CA PHE A 229 -8.00 15.20 1.23
C PHE A 229 -8.84 16.45 1.56
N VAL A 230 -9.75 16.87 0.68
CA VAL A 230 -10.64 18.01 0.96
C VAL A 230 -11.54 17.72 2.15
N ARG A 231 -12.10 16.49 2.25
CA ARG A 231 -12.86 16.05 3.43
C ARG A 231 -11.99 16.05 4.69
N ALA A 232 -10.74 15.60 4.57
CA ALA A 232 -9.72 15.59 5.61
C ALA A 232 -9.50 16.99 6.20
N GLN A 233 -9.26 17.96 5.33
CA GLN A 233 -9.00 19.34 5.69
C GLN A 233 -10.19 20.00 6.40
N GLN A 234 -11.42 19.64 6.02
CA GLN A 234 -12.62 20.13 6.69
C GLN A 234 -12.80 19.53 8.08
N ALA A 235 -12.45 18.24 8.26
CA ALA A 235 -12.58 17.53 9.52
C ALA A 235 -11.48 17.88 10.54
N LEU A 236 -10.23 18.06 10.08
CA LEU A 236 -9.04 18.26 10.91
C LEU A 236 -8.13 19.37 10.37
N PRO A 237 -8.56 20.64 10.35
CA PRO A 237 -7.88 21.73 9.63
C PRO A 237 -6.46 22.08 10.12
N ASP A 238 -6.08 21.62 11.31
CA ASP A 238 -4.79 21.91 11.95
C ASP A 238 -3.96 20.64 12.22
N SER A 239 -4.30 19.52 11.59
CA SER A 239 -3.50 18.30 11.71
C SER A 239 -2.19 18.41 10.90
N PRO A 240 -1.01 18.15 11.50
CA PRO A 240 0.27 18.07 10.78
C PRO A 240 0.27 17.05 9.65
N THR A 241 -0.52 15.98 9.81
CA THR A 241 -0.66 14.90 8.82
C THR A 241 -1.10 15.44 7.46
N LEU A 242 -1.91 16.50 7.44
CA LEU A 242 -2.35 17.11 6.19
C LEU A 242 -1.23 17.75 5.38
N ALA A 243 -0.16 18.22 6.04
CA ALA A 243 0.93 18.90 5.36
C ALA A 243 1.68 17.95 4.41
N TYR A 244 2.02 16.75 4.89
CA TYR A 244 2.74 15.78 4.06
C TYR A 244 1.79 15.08 3.06
N ILE A 245 0.54 14.80 3.41
CA ILE A 245 -0.44 14.23 2.45
C ILE A 245 -0.67 15.20 1.29
N GLU A 246 -0.80 16.49 1.55
CA GLU A 246 -0.96 17.49 0.48
C GLU A 246 0.28 17.56 -0.41
N ALA A 247 1.47 17.51 0.18
CA ALA A 247 2.72 17.45 -0.57
C ALA A 247 2.77 16.19 -1.46
N MET A 248 2.44 15.02 -0.91
CA MET A 248 2.38 13.77 -1.68
C MET A 248 1.40 13.87 -2.86
N LEU A 249 0.19 14.39 -2.64
CA LEU A 249 -0.81 14.58 -3.71
C LEU A 249 -0.29 15.47 -4.83
N LEU A 250 0.26 16.63 -4.47
CA LEU A 250 0.78 17.58 -5.45
C LEU A 250 1.97 17.00 -6.23
N LEU A 251 2.83 16.22 -5.58
CA LEU A 251 3.93 15.53 -6.26
C LEU A 251 3.43 14.45 -7.23
N HIS A 252 2.41 13.65 -6.86
CA HIS A 252 1.77 12.71 -7.79
C HIS A 252 1.11 13.39 -8.98
N GLU A 253 0.58 14.59 -8.78
CA GLU A 253 0.01 15.41 -9.86
C GLU A 253 1.09 16.10 -10.73
N GLY A 254 2.36 16.08 -10.31
CA GLY A 254 3.47 16.75 -11.00
C GLY A 254 3.59 18.25 -10.70
N HIS A 255 3.00 18.72 -9.61
CA HIS A 255 2.98 20.11 -9.17
C HIS A 255 4.03 20.37 -8.06
N GLU A 256 5.31 20.17 -8.37
CA GLU A 256 6.42 20.27 -7.40
C GLU A 256 6.54 21.65 -6.74
N GLU A 257 6.44 22.72 -7.54
CA GLU A 257 6.53 24.09 -7.02
C GLU A 257 5.38 24.41 -6.05
N GLU A 258 4.16 23.98 -6.41
CA GLU A 258 2.99 24.15 -5.55
C GLU A 258 3.13 23.32 -4.27
N ALA A 259 3.67 22.10 -4.34
CA ALA A 259 3.97 21.28 -3.17
C ALA A 259 4.87 22.03 -2.19
N ALA A 260 5.97 22.64 -2.67
CA ALA A 260 6.87 23.41 -1.82
C ALA A 260 6.21 24.65 -1.21
N GLU A 261 5.39 25.37 -1.97
CA GLU A 261 4.65 26.53 -1.48
C GLU A 261 3.61 26.16 -0.40
N ARG A 262 2.86 25.07 -0.62
CA ARG A 262 1.88 24.56 0.33
C ARG A 262 2.55 24.04 1.60
N SER A 263 3.67 23.32 1.50
CA SER A 263 4.47 22.91 2.66
C SER A 263 4.96 24.11 3.48
N ARG A 264 5.47 25.18 2.84
CA ARG A 264 5.85 26.43 3.54
C ARG A 264 4.67 27.12 4.21
N PHE A 265 3.47 27.02 3.64
CA PHE A 265 2.25 27.52 4.27
C PHE A 265 1.94 26.74 5.55
N TRP A 266 1.95 25.41 5.49
CA TRP A 266 1.71 24.54 6.64
C TRP A 266 2.73 24.76 7.75
N PHE A 267 4.02 24.76 7.42
CA PHE A 267 5.09 25.01 8.38
C PHE A 267 4.88 26.33 9.13
N ARG A 268 4.59 27.43 8.43
CA ARG A 268 4.32 28.74 9.05
C ARG A 268 3.05 28.76 9.91
N ARG A 269 2.02 28.00 9.54
CA ARG A 269 0.76 27.93 10.29
C ARG A 269 0.93 27.13 11.58
N LEU A 270 1.52 25.94 11.48
CA LEU A 270 1.65 24.99 12.58
C LEU A 270 2.75 25.40 13.58
N SER A 271 3.88 25.95 13.11
CA SER A 271 4.94 26.48 14.00
C SER A 271 4.45 27.59 14.94
N ARG A 272 3.40 28.33 14.57
CA ARG A 272 2.82 29.39 15.40
C ARG A 272 1.92 28.88 16.52
N GLN A 273 1.38 27.67 16.39
CA GLN A 273 0.50 27.08 17.39
C GLN A 273 1.30 26.59 18.60
N GLY A 274 2.51 26.09 18.38
CA GLY A 274 3.45 25.71 19.46
C GLY A 274 3.17 24.37 20.13
N ASP A 275 2.22 23.59 19.58
CA ASP A 275 1.78 22.31 20.13
C ASP A 275 2.51 21.09 19.51
N LEU A 276 3.55 21.33 18.69
CA LEU A 276 4.29 20.26 18.00
C LEU A 276 5.60 19.91 18.69
N GLU A 277 5.93 18.63 18.66
CA GLU A 277 7.23 18.13 19.10
C GLU A 277 8.35 18.66 18.17
N PRO A 278 9.59 18.84 18.69
CA PRO A 278 10.70 19.38 17.91
C PRO A 278 11.00 18.61 16.62
N GLU A 279 10.88 17.28 16.65
CA GLU A 279 11.11 16.40 15.50
C GLU A 279 10.07 16.62 14.39
N GLN A 280 8.79 16.74 14.76
CA GLN A 280 7.71 17.03 13.80
C GLN A 280 7.89 18.42 13.17
N LEU A 281 8.34 19.41 13.96
CA LEU A 281 8.60 20.75 13.47
C LEU A 281 9.79 20.79 12.52
N GLN A 282 10.85 20.01 12.79
CA GLN A 282 11.99 19.85 11.90
C GLN A 282 11.55 19.19 10.58
N PHE A 283 10.80 18.09 10.65
CA PHE A 283 10.26 17.43 9.46
C PHE A 283 9.44 18.39 8.57
N LEU A 284 8.57 19.22 9.17
CA LEU A 284 7.80 20.22 8.42
C LEU A 284 8.68 21.33 7.83
N ALA A 285 9.81 21.64 8.45
CA ALA A 285 10.78 22.60 7.92
C ALA A 285 11.48 22.02 6.69
N ASP A 286 11.92 20.76 6.77
CA ASP A 286 12.58 20.06 5.66
C ASP A 286 11.60 19.86 4.48
N LEU A 287 10.36 19.46 4.77
CA LEU A 287 9.28 19.34 3.78
C LEU A 287 8.99 20.69 3.08
N ALA A 288 9.16 21.82 3.78
CA ALA A 288 8.98 23.16 3.21
C ALA A 288 10.16 23.62 2.35
N GLU A 289 11.34 23.03 2.53
CA GLU A 289 12.52 23.27 1.71
C GLU A 289 12.50 22.41 0.45
N ASN A 290 12.34 21.09 0.61
CA ASN A 290 12.30 20.12 -0.49
C ASN A 290 11.33 18.95 -0.19
N PRO A 291 10.05 19.07 -0.60
CA PRO A 291 9.05 18.04 -0.31
C PRO A 291 9.45 16.64 -0.81
N GLY A 292 9.98 16.55 -2.03
CA GLY A 292 10.34 15.28 -2.64
C GLY A 292 11.47 14.57 -1.91
N ALA A 293 12.55 15.30 -1.59
CA ALA A 293 13.68 14.72 -0.86
C ALA A 293 13.31 14.29 0.57
N THR A 294 12.52 15.11 1.29
CA THR A 294 12.08 14.78 2.65
C THR A 294 11.16 13.55 2.67
N LEU A 295 10.23 13.43 1.71
CA LEU A 295 9.37 12.24 1.60
C LEU A 295 10.16 11.00 1.19
N ALA A 296 11.16 11.15 0.31
CA ALA A 296 12.08 10.07 -0.01
C ALA A 296 12.80 9.57 1.25
N GLU A 297 13.41 10.47 2.01
CA GLU A 297 14.12 10.14 3.25
C GLU A 297 13.21 9.45 4.28
N GLN A 298 11.99 9.97 4.48
CA GLN A 298 11.01 9.36 5.39
C GLN A 298 10.65 7.92 4.95
N LEU A 299 10.41 7.70 3.66
CA LEU A 299 10.07 6.38 3.13
C LEU A 299 11.22 5.39 3.32
N LEU A 300 12.45 5.79 3.03
CA LEU A 300 13.61 4.92 3.17
C LEU A 300 13.86 4.56 4.63
N ASN A 301 13.63 5.49 5.55
CA ASN A 301 13.77 5.27 6.98
C ASN A 301 12.57 4.58 7.65
N ALA A 302 11.52 4.23 6.90
CA ALA A 302 10.30 3.63 7.47
C ALA A 302 10.50 2.18 7.93
N GLU A 303 11.35 1.41 7.24
CA GLU A 303 11.69 0.04 7.61
C GLU A 303 13.10 0.00 8.22
N GLU A 304 13.19 -0.21 9.54
CA GLU A 304 14.47 -0.21 10.27
C GLU A 304 15.52 -1.12 9.63
N ASP A 305 15.11 -2.29 9.12
CA ASP A 305 16.01 -3.27 8.51
C ASP A 305 16.53 -2.86 7.11
N LEU A 306 15.83 -1.97 6.40
CA LEU A 306 16.18 -1.55 5.03
C LEU A 306 16.67 -0.10 4.93
N ALA A 307 16.53 0.70 5.99
CA ALA A 307 16.89 2.11 6.00
C ALA A 307 18.35 2.37 5.62
N GLU A 308 19.30 1.78 6.36
CA GLU A 308 20.73 1.95 6.09
C GLU A 308 21.15 1.41 4.70
N PRO A 309 20.73 0.19 4.27
CA PRO A 309 21.04 -0.32 2.94
C PRO A 309 20.50 0.55 1.79
N LEU A 310 19.30 1.11 1.93
CA LEU A 310 18.68 1.94 0.89
C LEU A 310 19.35 3.31 0.75
N VAL A 311 19.70 3.94 1.88
CA VAL A 311 20.49 5.19 1.88
C VAL A 311 21.88 4.94 1.26
N SER A 312 22.50 3.80 1.60
CA SER A 312 23.79 3.40 1.01
C SER A 312 23.68 3.17 -0.51
N LEU A 313 22.57 2.59 -0.97
CA LEU A 313 22.30 2.43 -2.40
C LEU A 313 22.18 3.79 -3.10
N GLN A 314 21.43 4.76 -2.55
CA GLN A 314 21.33 6.10 -3.13
C GLN A 314 22.71 6.76 -3.30
N ALA A 315 23.53 6.72 -2.25
CA ALA A 315 24.89 7.26 -2.29
C ALA A 315 25.77 6.54 -3.33
N LEU A 316 25.62 5.22 -3.47
CA LEU A 316 26.30 4.44 -4.50
C LEU A 316 25.84 4.85 -5.91
N LEU A 317 24.53 5.04 -6.10
CA LEU A 317 23.97 5.43 -7.40
C LEU A 317 24.41 6.84 -7.80
N GLU A 318 24.44 7.78 -6.85
CA GLU A 318 24.96 9.14 -7.09
C GLU A 318 26.44 9.13 -7.51
N ALA A 319 27.24 8.23 -6.90
CA ALA A 319 28.66 8.07 -7.18
C ALA A 319 28.99 6.99 -8.24
N LEU A 320 28.00 6.53 -9.01
CA LEU A 320 28.16 5.42 -9.95
C LEU A 320 29.35 5.65 -10.90
N PRO A 321 30.31 4.70 -11.00
CA PRO A 321 31.43 4.83 -11.93
C PRO A 321 30.94 4.89 -13.38
N THR A 322 31.76 5.43 -14.28
CA THR A 322 31.43 5.45 -15.72
C THR A 322 31.15 4.05 -16.24
N ALA A 323 30.11 3.93 -17.07
CA ALA A 323 29.68 2.65 -17.64
C ALA A 323 30.84 1.96 -18.40
N PRO A 324 31.12 0.67 -18.15
CA PRO A 324 32.17 -0.06 -18.86
C PRO A 324 31.83 -0.25 -20.34
N ARG A 325 32.83 -0.63 -21.14
CA ARG A 325 32.62 -0.97 -22.55
C ARG A 325 31.94 -2.33 -22.69
N LEU A 326 30.93 -2.41 -23.56
CA LEU A 326 30.24 -3.65 -23.93
C LEU A 326 30.83 -4.24 -25.22
N ASP A 327 30.69 -5.55 -25.40
CA ASP A 327 30.97 -6.22 -26.68
C ASP A 327 29.71 -6.17 -27.55
N ILE A 328 29.64 -5.15 -28.41
CA ILE A 328 28.54 -4.94 -29.36
C ILE A 328 29.13 -5.01 -30.77
N ARG A 329 28.54 -5.84 -31.61
CA ARG A 329 28.95 -6.08 -32.99
C ARG A 329 27.75 -6.08 -33.92
N THR A 330 27.99 -5.84 -35.19
CA THR A 330 26.95 -6.01 -36.22
C THR A 330 26.98 -7.45 -36.74
N GLU A 331 25.87 -8.17 -36.60
CA GLU A 331 25.68 -9.56 -37.05
C GLU A 331 24.39 -9.63 -37.86
N ASP A 332 24.46 -10.19 -39.07
CA ASP A 332 23.30 -10.36 -39.98
C ASP A 332 22.46 -9.09 -40.23
N GLY A 333 23.08 -7.91 -40.13
CA GLY A 333 22.41 -6.62 -40.33
C GLY A 333 21.74 -6.04 -39.08
N ALA A 334 21.86 -6.70 -37.92
CA ALA A 334 21.41 -6.22 -36.62
C ALA A 334 22.61 -5.94 -35.69
N LEU A 335 22.40 -5.10 -34.67
CA LEU A 335 23.34 -4.97 -33.55
C LEU A 335 23.14 -6.14 -32.60
N ALA A 336 24.22 -6.75 -32.15
CA ALA A 336 24.22 -7.88 -31.23
C ALA A 336 25.16 -7.58 -30.05
N TYR A 337 24.58 -7.44 -28.86
CA TYR A 337 25.29 -7.41 -27.59
C TYR A 337 25.60 -8.84 -27.13
N HIS A 338 26.85 -9.10 -26.77
CA HIS A 338 27.32 -10.39 -26.25
C HIS A 338 27.92 -10.19 -24.86
N ARG A 339 27.43 -10.97 -23.89
CA ARG A 339 28.01 -10.96 -22.54
C ARG A 339 29.43 -11.52 -22.53
N SER A 340 30.30 -10.84 -21.81
CA SER A 340 31.66 -11.29 -21.52
C SER A 340 31.71 -12.22 -20.31
N ALA A 341 32.75 -13.05 -20.23
CA ALA A 341 32.99 -13.91 -19.06
C ALA A 341 33.12 -13.13 -17.74
N ARG A 342 33.54 -11.85 -17.80
CA ARG A 342 33.58 -10.97 -16.63
C ARG A 342 32.16 -10.64 -16.17
N GLU A 343 31.28 -10.24 -17.09
CA GLU A 343 29.88 -9.93 -16.77
C GLU A 343 29.16 -11.15 -16.20
N ASP A 344 29.35 -12.34 -16.78
CA ASP A 344 28.77 -13.57 -16.25
C ASP A 344 29.28 -13.90 -14.84
N THR A 345 30.57 -13.63 -14.56
CA THR A 345 31.14 -13.84 -13.22
C THR A 345 30.53 -12.88 -12.19
N LEU A 346 30.38 -11.60 -12.55
CA LEU A 346 29.77 -10.58 -11.69
C LEU A 346 28.29 -10.92 -11.44
N PHE A 347 27.56 -11.30 -12.48
CA PHE A 347 26.15 -11.65 -12.38
C PHE A 347 25.95 -12.91 -11.53
N ALA A 348 26.78 -13.94 -11.70
CA ALA A 348 26.71 -15.15 -10.86
C ALA A 348 27.00 -14.87 -9.38
N ALA A 349 27.91 -13.94 -9.08
CA ALA A 349 28.19 -13.51 -7.71
C ALA A 349 26.98 -12.77 -7.09
N PHE A 350 26.34 -11.89 -7.86
CA PHE A 350 25.11 -11.22 -7.44
C PHE A 350 23.95 -12.20 -7.25
N GLN A 351 23.76 -13.16 -8.16
CA GLN A 351 22.70 -14.17 -8.06
C GLN A 351 22.85 -15.10 -6.84
N ALA A 352 24.03 -15.18 -6.23
CA ALA A 352 24.21 -15.94 -4.99
C ALA A 352 23.42 -15.32 -3.81
N VAL A 353 23.14 -14.02 -3.86
CA VAL A 353 22.35 -13.28 -2.86
C VAL A 353 21.01 -12.78 -3.39
N PHE A 354 20.89 -12.57 -4.70
CA PHE A 354 19.65 -12.16 -5.36
C PHE A 354 18.97 -13.36 -6.02
N GLN A 355 18.02 -13.97 -5.31
CA GLN A 355 17.40 -15.24 -5.73
C GLN A 355 16.30 -15.08 -6.78
N ALA A 356 15.62 -13.93 -6.81
CA ALA A 356 14.53 -13.68 -7.76
C ALA A 356 15.05 -13.69 -9.21
N GLN A 357 14.34 -14.41 -10.09
CA GLN A 357 14.71 -14.51 -11.51
C GLN A 357 13.73 -13.72 -12.35
N VAL A 358 14.26 -13.01 -13.34
CA VAL A 358 13.44 -12.30 -14.34
C VAL A 358 12.64 -13.32 -15.13
N GLU A 359 11.33 -13.11 -15.26
CA GLU A 359 10.46 -14.00 -16.01
C GLU A 359 10.89 -14.04 -17.49
N GLY A 360 11.11 -15.25 -18.03
CA GLY A 360 11.76 -15.43 -19.34
C GLY A 360 10.96 -14.89 -20.53
N GLU A 361 9.62 -15.05 -20.51
CA GLU A 361 8.74 -14.62 -21.60
C GLU A 361 8.12 -13.24 -21.37
N ALA A 362 8.13 -12.73 -20.13
CA ALA A 362 7.55 -11.43 -19.82
C ALA A 362 8.58 -10.30 -19.99
N PRO A 363 8.16 -9.13 -20.50
CA PRO A 363 9.03 -7.97 -20.59
C PRO A 363 9.34 -7.37 -19.21
N MET A 364 8.51 -7.60 -18.19
CA MET A 364 8.68 -7.07 -16.83
C MET A 364 8.28 -8.14 -15.81
N GLY A 365 8.92 -8.12 -14.63
CA GLY A 365 8.54 -8.95 -13.49
C GLY A 365 9.58 -9.99 -13.07
N PHE A 366 9.33 -10.60 -11.92
CA PHE A 366 10.12 -11.66 -11.32
C PHE A 366 9.23 -12.85 -10.99
N ASP A 367 9.83 -14.05 -11.00
CA ASP A 367 9.18 -15.29 -10.55
C ASP A 367 8.81 -15.31 -9.05
N SER A 368 9.42 -14.42 -8.28
CA SER A 368 9.31 -14.28 -6.84
C SER A 368 9.58 -12.84 -6.42
N ASP A 369 9.07 -12.42 -5.26
CA ASP A 369 9.28 -11.06 -4.78
C ASP A 369 10.73 -10.84 -4.31
N PRO A 370 11.53 -9.99 -4.99
CA PRO A 370 12.93 -9.74 -4.63
C PRO A 370 13.07 -9.02 -3.28
N TRP A 371 12.03 -8.38 -2.78
CA TRP A 371 12.09 -7.58 -1.56
C TRP A 371 12.06 -8.42 -0.27
N LEU A 372 11.61 -9.67 -0.34
CA LEU A 372 11.63 -10.60 0.80
C LEU A 372 13.05 -10.88 1.33
N GLN A 373 14.06 -10.73 0.48
CA GLN A 373 15.48 -10.95 0.82
C GLN A 373 16.31 -9.66 0.69
N ALA A 374 15.67 -8.50 0.68
CA ALA A 374 16.34 -7.20 0.53
C ALA A 374 17.42 -6.94 1.58
N GLY A 375 17.23 -7.42 2.80
CA GLY A 375 18.24 -7.33 3.86
C GLY A 375 19.55 -8.09 3.58
N GLU A 376 19.56 -9.02 2.61
CA GLU A 376 20.79 -9.73 2.21
C GLU A 376 21.42 -9.13 0.95
N TRP A 377 20.64 -8.90 -0.11
CA TRP A 377 21.20 -8.48 -1.39
C TRP A 377 21.53 -6.98 -1.48
N LEU A 378 20.81 -6.09 -0.78
CA LEU A 378 21.11 -4.66 -0.80
C LEU A 378 22.47 -4.34 -0.15
N PRO A 379 22.78 -4.81 1.08
CA PRO A 379 24.09 -4.60 1.66
C PRO A 379 25.22 -5.23 0.83
N ALA A 380 24.98 -6.42 0.27
CA ALA A 380 25.96 -7.10 -0.58
C ALA A 380 26.26 -6.31 -1.86
N LEU A 381 25.24 -5.77 -2.53
CA LEU A 381 25.40 -4.89 -3.69
C LEU A 381 26.19 -3.62 -3.34
N CYS A 382 25.87 -3.00 -2.19
CA CYS A 382 26.59 -1.81 -1.73
C CYS A 382 28.08 -2.10 -1.40
N ALA A 383 28.37 -3.29 -0.90
CA ALA A 383 29.73 -3.76 -0.63
C ALA A 383 30.52 -4.12 -1.90
N HIS A 384 29.82 -4.45 -2.99
CA HIS A 384 30.38 -4.89 -4.27
C HIS A 384 29.85 -4.05 -5.45
N PRO A 385 30.17 -2.74 -5.50
CA PRO A 385 29.64 -1.84 -6.53
C PRO A 385 30.07 -2.24 -7.95
N GLU A 386 31.15 -3.01 -8.10
CA GLU A 386 31.59 -3.56 -9.38
C GLU A 386 30.56 -4.49 -10.04
N TRP A 387 29.58 -5.03 -9.30
CA TRP A 387 28.50 -5.83 -9.89
C TRP A 387 27.65 -5.03 -10.87
N LEU A 388 27.49 -3.72 -10.64
CA LEU A 388 26.75 -2.81 -11.54
C LEU A 388 27.45 -2.60 -12.89
N ASP A 389 28.65 -3.12 -13.10
CA ASP A 389 29.30 -3.19 -14.41
C ASP A 389 28.64 -4.19 -15.36
N ALA A 390 27.88 -5.16 -14.85
CA ALA A 390 27.15 -6.11 -15.67
C ALA A 390 25.72 -5.62 -15.97
N PRO A 391 25.32 -5.47 -17.24
CA PRO A 391 23.97 -5.06 -17.61
C PRO A 391 22.86 -5.93 -17.00
N ALA A 392 23.08 -7.23 -16.80
CA ALA A 392 22.12 -8.14 -16.16
C ALA A 392 21.85 -7.82 -14.68
N VAL A 393 22.85 -7.30 -13.95
CA VAL A 393 22.65 -6.82 -12.56
C VAL A 393 21.84 -5.53 -12.57
N VAL A 394 22.16 -4.60 -13.48
CA VAL A 394 21.42 -3.34 -13.62
C VAL A 394 19.97 -3.59 -14.04
N GLN A 395 19.72 -4.56 -14.93
CA GLN A 395 18.37 -5.01 -15.27
C GLN A 395 17.59 -5.46 -14.03
N SER A 396 18.19 -6.35 -13.23
CA SER A 396 17.56 -6.90 -12.03
C SER A 396 17.27 -5.79 -11.00
N LEU A 397 18.23 -4.89 -10.80
CA LEU A 397 18.04 -3.74 -9.91
C LEU A 397 16.94 -2.80 -10.42
N ALA A 398 16.96 -2.42 -11.70
CA ALA A 398 15.95 -1.53 -12.28
C ALA A 398 14.54 -2.12 -12.15
N LEU A 399 14.36 -3.43 -12.42
CA LEU A 399 13.08 -4.11 -12.24
C LEU A 399 12.62 -4.10 -10.77
N ALA A 400 13.52 -4.40 -9.83
CA ALA A 400 13.20 -4.44 -8.41
C ALA A 400 12.83 -3.05 -7.88
N LEU A 401 13.56 -2.01 -8.29
CA LEU A 401 13.26 -0.62 -7.93
C LEU A 401 11.93 -0.16 -8.55
N THR A 402 11.67 -0.53 -9.81
CA THR A 402 10.41 -0.21 -10.49
C THR A 402 9.21 -0.83 -9.78
N SER A 403 9.32 -2.09 -9.32
CA SER A 403 8.21 -2.78 -8.66
C SER A 403 7.82 -2.16 -7.32
N ARG A 404 8.77 -1.59 -6.57
CA ARG A 404 8.52 -1.01 -5.24
C ARG A 404 8.36 0.50 -5.24
N PHE A 405 9.12 1.21 -6.06
CA PHE A 405 9.20 2.67 -6.03
C PHE A 405 8.70 3.35 -7.30
N GLY A 406 8.34 2.60 -8.36
CA GLY A 406 7.89 3.19 -9.64
C GLY A 406 6.56 3.95 -9.55
N SER A 407 5.78 3.75 -8.49
CA SER A 407 4.60 4.57 -8.20
C SER A 407 4.92 5.91 -7.56
N LEU A 408 6.13 6.10 -7.03
CA LEU A 408 6.51 7.24 -6.21
C LEU A 408 7.35 8.25 -7.02
N PRO A 409 6.76 9.37 -7.48
CA PRO A 409 7.42 10.29 -8.39
C PRO A 409 8.76 10.84 -7.86
N TRP A 410 8.81 11.18 -6.57
CA TRP A 410 9.98 11.78 -5.95
C TRP A 410 11.18 10.83 -5.82
N MET A 411 11.01 9.53 -6.07
CA MET A 411 12.11 8.56 -6.05
C MET A 411 12.91 8.56 -7.37
N ALA A 412 12.33 9.05 -8.47
CA ALA A 412 12.94 9.03 -9.80
C ALA A 412 14.37 9.61 -9.85
N PRO A 413 14.64 10.81 -9.30
CA PRO A 413 15.96 11.43 -9.42
C PRO A 413 17.08 10.68 -8.68
N SER A 414 16.75 10.04 -7.55
CA SER A 414 17.77 9.39 -6.71
C SER A 414 18.02 7.92 -7.07
N LEU A 415 17.01 7.23 -7.60
CA LEU A 415 17.09 5.78 -7.85
C LEU A 415 17.11 5.41 -9.34
N PHE A 416 16.43 6.17 -10.19
CA PHE A 416 16.21 5.77 -11.58
C PHE A 416 17.08 6.56 -12.57
N GLU A 417 17.17 7.89 -12.41
CA GLU A 417 18.00 8.73 -13.31
C GLU A 417 19.47 8.29 -13.38
N PRO A 418 20.17 7.95 -12.27
CA PRO A 418 21.56 7.48 -12.36
C PRO A 418 21.72 6.16 -13.13
N LEU A 419 20.71 5.28 -13.06
CA LEU A 419 20.68 4.03 -13.82
C LEU A 419 20.36 4.28 -15.30
N ALA A 420 19.48 5.24 -15.59
CA ALA A 420 19.18 5.68 -16.95
C ALA A 420 20.41 6.29 -17.63
N ASP A 421 21.13 7.18 -16.95
CA ASP A 421 22.39 7.74 -17.43
C ASP A 421 23.42 6.66 -17.76
N ARG A 422 23.47 5.59 -16.95
CA ARG A 422 24.36 4.46 -17.19
C ARG A 422 23.93 3.66 -18.42
N LEU A 423 22.64 3.36 -18.55
CA LEU A 423 22.08 2.65 -19.70
C LEU A 423 22.30 3.44 -20.99
N GLU A 424 22.03 4.74 -21.00
CA GLU A 424 22.22 5.59 -22.17
C GLU A 424 23.66 5.54 -22.69
N ARG A 425 24.67 5.52 -21.79
CA ARG A 425 26.07 5.34 -22.20
C ARG A 425 26.33 3.99 -22.88
N TRP A 426 25.58 2.94 -22.53
CA TRP A 426 25.65 1.65 -23.23
C TRP A 426 24.91 1.69 -24.58
N LEU A 427 23.76 2.34 -24.65
CA LEU A 427 23.01 2.54 -25.89
C LEU A 427 23.79 3.42 -26.89
N ASP A 428 24.51 4.44 -26.42
CA ASP A 428 25.40 5.26 -27.24
C ASP A 428 26.59 4.46 -27.79
N GLN A 429 27.12 3.50 -27.02
CA GLN A 429 28.11 2.56 -27.55
C GLN A 429 27.54 1.74 -28.70
N ALA A 430 26.29 1.27 -28.58
CA ALA A 430 25.62 0.53 -29.64
C ALA A 430 25.46 1.38 -30.92
N ARG A 431 25.02 2.63 -30.78
CA ARG A 431 24.90 3.60 -31.88
C ARG A 431 26.23 3.89 -32.58
N HIS A 432 27.34 3.86 -31.84
CA HIS A 432 28.67 4.06 -32.41
C HIS A 432 29.18 2.87 -33.24
N VAL A 433 28.62 1.66 -33.06
CA VAL A 433 28.97 0.48 -33.87
C VAL A 433 28.34 0.57 -35.26
N GLY A 434 27.11 1.06 -35.38
CA GLY A 434 26.43 1.27 -36.66
C GLY A 434 24.98 1.72 -36.53
N GLU A 435 24.31 1.91 -37.67
CA GLU A 435 22.90 2.32 -37.78
C GLU A 435 21.92 1.12 -37.83
N ALA A 436 22.41 -0.09 -37.56
CA ALA A 436 21.59 -1.30 -37.52
C ALA A 436 20.67 -1.31 -36.28
N THR A 437 19.60 -2.10 -36.33
CA THR A 437 18.61 -2.19 -35.24
C THR A 437 19.08 -3.14 -34.13
N LEU A 438 18.72 -2.82 -32.89
CA LEU A 438 18.95 -3.62 -31.70
C LEU A 438 17.70 -4.48 -31.44
N GLY A 439 17.55 -5.56 -32.20
CA GLY A 439 16.38 -6.44 -32.10
C GLY A 439 16.35 -7.25 -30.80
N TRP A 440 15.16 -7.51 -30.26
CA TRP A 440 14.94 -8.19 -28.97
C TRP A 440 15.51 -9.61 -28.92
N GLU A 441 15.24 -10.42 -29.94
CA GLU A 441 15.66 -11.83 -30.05
C GLU A 441 17.13 -12.02 -30.44
N VAL A 442 17.88 -10.92 -30.65
CA VAL A 442 19.26 -10.98 -31.13
C VAL A 442 20.23 -11.04 -29.94
N ALA A 443 20.96 -12.15 -29.83
CA ALA A 443 21.98 -12.38 -28.80
C ALA A 443 21.48 -12.06 -27.37
N ASP A 444 22.16 -11.18 -26.63
CA ASP A 444 21.76 -10.77 -25.28
C ASP A 444 21.04 -9.39 -25.25
N ASN A 445 20.58 -8.86 -26.38
CA ASN A 445 19.99 -7.51 -26.49
C ASN A 445 18.79 -7.27 -25.57
N ALA A 446 17.97 -8.30 -25.33
CA ALA A 446 16.84 -8.25 -24.40
C ALA A 446 17.25 -7.75 -23.00
N VAL A 447 18.52 -7.93 -22.59
CA VAL A 447 19.03 -7.39 -21.32
C VAL A 447 18.97 -5.87 -21.28
N LEU A 448 19.50 -5.21 -22.31
CA LEU A 448 19.55 -3.75 -22.42
C LEU A 448 18.15 -3.17 -22.64
N LEU A 449 17.36 -3.78 -23.53
CA LEU A 449 16.00 -3.33 -23.86
C LEU A 449 15.07 -3.43 -22.65
N ARG A 450 15.09 -4.56 -21.93
CA ARG A 450 14.29 -4.74 -20.71
C ARG A 450 14.71 -3.77 -19.60
N THR A 451 16.02 -3.49 -19.47
CA THR A 451 16.51 -2.46 -18.54
C THR A 451 15.94 -1.09 -18.90
N GLY A 452 15.92 -0.76 -20.19
CA GLY A 452 15.31 0.45 -20.71
C GLY A 452 13.82 0.55 -20.38
N LEU A 453 13.05 -0.50 -20.66
CA LEU A 453 11.62 -0.53 -20.32
C LEU A 453 11.38 -0.33 -18.82
N ALA A 454 12.13 -1.02 -17.96
CA ALA A 454 12.01 -0.88 -16.52
C ALA A 454 12.23 0.58 -16.07
N LEU A 455 13.28 1.22 -16.57
CA LEU A 455 13.60 2.61 -16.24
C LEU A 455 12.59 3.60 -16.82
N VAL A 456 12.08 3.38 -18.05
CA VAL A 456 11.01 4.19 -18.63
C VAL A 456 9.76 4.15 -17.73
N VAL A 457 9.35 2.95 -17.32
CA VAL A 457 8.19 2.76 -16.42
C VAL A 457 8.45 3.38 -15.05
N GLY A 458 9.61 3.15 -14.44
CA GLY A 458 9.97 3.68 -13.13
C GLY A 458 10.07 5.21 -13.09
N MET A 459 10.40 5.85 -14.21
CA MET A 459 10.48 7.32 -14.33
C MET A 459 9.18 7.97 -14.85
N GLU A 460 8.18 7.20 -15.27
CA GLU A 460 6.99 7.73 -15.94
C GLU A 460 6.24 8.78 -15.10
N ARG A 461 6.18 8.61 -13.78
CA ARG A 461 5.52 9.58 -12.90
C ARG A 461 6.44 10.70 -12.41
N GLY A 462 7.69 10.38 -12.12
CA GLY A 462 8.64 11.27 -11.45
C GLY A 462 9.53 12.10 -12.34
N ALA A 463 9.91 11.56 -13.50
CA ALA A 463 10.81 12.21 -14.44
C ALA A 463 10.28 12.01 -15.87
N ARG A 464 9.04 12.45 -16.12
CA ARG A 464 8.29 12.28 -17.40
C ARG A 464 9.13 12.62 -18.63
N GLN A 465 9.78 13.77 -18.61
CA GLN A 465 10.64 14.22 -19.69
C GLN A 465 11.77 13.22 -19.96
N ARG A 466 12.45 12.75 -18.91
CA ARG A 466 13.56 11.80 -18.98
C ARG A 466 13.09 10.42 -19.43
N SER A 467 11.96 9.96 -18.88
CA SER A 467 11.26 8.74 -19.30
C SER A 467 10.99 8.76 -20.80
N ARG A 468 10.46 9.87 -21.33
CA ARG A 468 10.24 10.02 -22.77
C ARG A 468 11.52 9.96 -23.59
N GLU A 469 12.54 10.74 -23.21
CA GLU A 469 13.80 10.83 -23.95
C GLU A 469 14.49 9.45 -24.06
N LEU A 470 14.43 8.67 -22.98
CA LEU A 470 14.91 7.30 -22.96
C LEU A 470 14.06 6.40 -23.87
N ALA A 471 12.74 6.50 -23.81
CA ALA A 471 11.83 5.73 -24.67
C ALA A 471 12.03 6.05 -26.16
N GLU A 472 12.18 7.34 -26.52
CA GLU A 472 12.51 7.79 -27.87
C GLU A 472 13.86 7.22 -28.31
N THR A 473 14.87 7.22 -27.42
CA THR A 473 16.17 6.61 -27.69
C THR A 473 16.07 5.11 -27.97
N LEU A 474 15.30 4.37 -27.18
CA LEU A 474 15.06 2.95 -27.40
C LEU A 474 14.36 2.71 -28.75
N LEU A 475 13.33 3.49 -29.09
CA LEU A 475 12.60 3.39 -30.37
C LEU A 475 13.47 3.72 -31.60
N THR A 476 14.55 4.49 -31.45
CA THR A 476 15.51 4.69 -32.55
C THR A 476 16.38 3.47 -32.80
N LEU A 477 16.59 2.64 -31.78
CA LEU A 477 17.42 1.43 -31.84
C LEU A 477 16.58 0.19 -32.16
N ASP A 478 15.37 0.08 -31.61
CA ASP A 478 14.40 -0.98 -31.87
C ASP A 478 13.25 -0.46 -32.74
N ASP A 479 13.31 -0.72 -34.04
CA ASP A 479 12.31 -0.24 -34.99
C ASP A 479 11.06 -1.15 -35.07
N GLU A 480 11.06 -2.30 -34.40
CA GLU A 480 9.90 -3.18 -34.27
C GLU A 480 8.99 -2.74 -33.12
N ASP A 481 9.52 -1.95 -32.17
CA ASP A 481 8.86 -1.60 -30.91
C ASP A 481 8.46 -2.84 -30.12
N SER A 482 9.43 -3.74 -29.93
CA SER A 482 9.29 -5.00 -29.19
C SER A 482 8.80 -4.78 -27.76
N LEU A 483 8.94 -3.56 -27.24
CA LEU A 483 8.59 -3.13 -25.89
C LEU A 483 7.24 -2.40 -25.79
N GLY A 484 6.59 -2.06 -26.91
CA GLY A 484 5.32 -1.30 -26.93
C GLY A 484 5.43 0.14 -26.42
N LEU A 485 6.59 0.78 -26.56
CA LEU A 485 6.89 2.12 -26.06
C LEU A 485 6.23 3.24 -26.89
N ARG A 486 5.83 2.97 -28.14
CA ARG A 486 5.26 4.02 -29.02
C ARG A 486 3.99 4.64 -28.45
N GLU A 487 3.11 3.84 -27.85
CA GLU A 487 1.87 4.34 -27.24
C GLU A 487 2.17 5.26 -26.06
N LEU A 488 3.12 4.88 -25.20
CA LEU A 488 3.60 5.71 -24.09
C LEU A 488 4.17 7.05 -24.55
N VAL A 489 5.04 7.05 -25.56
CA VAL A 489 5.63 8.29 -26.11
C VAL A 489 4.55 9.17 -26.73
N LEU A 490 3.59 8.57 -27.46
CA LEU A 490 2.47 9.31 -28.06
C LEU A 490 1.64 10.02 -26.98
N ASP A 491 1.30 9.32 -25.91
CA ASP A 491 0.51 9.86 -24.80
C ASP A 491 1.24 11.03 -24.11
N GLN A 492 2.55 10.88 -23.85
CA GLN A 492 3.36 11.94 -23.25
C GLN A 492 3.47 13.18 -24.17
N LEU A 493 3.68 12.99 -25.48
CA LEU A 493 3.71 14.10 -26.45
C LEU A 493 2.38 14.87 -26.47
N LEU A 494 1.25 14.16 -26.44
CA LEU A 494 -0.08 14.77 -26.39
C LEU A 494 -0.31 15.54 -25.08
N ARG A 495 0.14 15.00 -23.94
CA ARG A 495 0.04 15.67 -22.63
C ARG A 495 0.81 16.99 -22.58
N GLU A 496 1.94 17.06 -23.28
CA GLU A 496 2.75 18.29 -23.40
C GLU A 496 2.28 19.23 -24.52
N GLY A 497 1.23 18.87 -25.28
CA GLY A 497 0.75 19.67 -26.41
C GLY A 497 1.69 19.66 -27.62
N ARG A 498 2.61 18.69 -27.72
CA ARG A 498 3.51 18.48 -28.86
C ARG A 498 2.78 17.75 -30.00
N ASP A 499 1.62 18.26 -30.41
CA ASP A 499 0.68 17.57 -31.30
C ASP A 499 1.28 17.22 -32.67
N ARG A 500 2.22 18.01 -33.19
CA ARG A 500 2.89 17.73 -34.47
C ARG A 500 3.77 16.48 -34.42
N GLU A 501 4.45 16.27 -33.31
CA GLU A 501 5.36 15.14 -33.13
C GLU A 501 4.57 13.87 -32.83
N ALA A 502 3.52 14.00 -32.02
CA ALA A 502 2.51 12.95 -31.83
C ALA A 502 1.94 12.49 -33.17
N LEU A 503 1.59 13.43 -34.07
CA LEU A 503 1.09 13.10 -35.40
C LEU A 503 2.13 12.32 -36.22
N VAL A 504 3.38 12.79 -36.31
CA VAL A 504 4.44 12.11 -37.06
C VAL A 504 4.70 10.69 -36.54
N LEU A 505 4.73 10.52 -35.21
CA LEU A 505 4.92 9.21 -34.58
C LEU A 505 3.76 8.25 -34.93
N SER A 506 2.52 8.72 -34.78
CA SER A 506 1.32 7.94 -35.08
C SER A 506 1.19 7.57 -36.55
N GLU A 507 1.63 8.45 -37.47
CA GLU A 507 1.64 8.20 -38.91
C GLU A 507 2.58 7.05 -39.28
N ARG A 508 3.82 7.10 -38.76
CA ARG A 508 4.83 6.06 -39.02
C ARG A 508 4.41 4.69 -38.50
N ALA A 509 3.77 4.65 -37.33
CA ALA A 509 3.29 3.40 -36.75
C ALA A 509 2.17 2.76 -37.57
N VAL A 510 1.26 3.56 -38.12
CA VAL A 510 0.15 3.07 -38.96
C VAL A 510 0.63 2.63 -40.36
N GLU A 511 1.72 3.23 -40.88
CA GLU A 511 2.31 2.87 -42.18
C GLU A 511 3.03 1.51 -42.19
N ARG A 512 3.46 1.01 -41.02
CA ARG A 512 4.13 -0.29 -40.85
C ARG A 512 3.30 -1.23 -39.97
N PRO A 513 2.14 -1.72 -40.44
CA PRO A 513 1.33 -2.64 -39.65
C PRO A 513 1.96 -4.03 -39.68
N ASP A 514 2.86 -4.32 -38.74
CA ASP A 514 3.10 -5.71 -38.33
C ASP A 514 1.95 -6.17 -37.43
N GLU A 515 1.57 -7.44 -37.61
CA GLU A 515 0.35 -8.03 -37.07
C GLU A 515 0.36 -8.07 -35.53
N GLU A 516 -0.80 -7.80 -34.92
CA GLU A 516 -1.15 -7.90 -33.48
C GLU A 516 -0.89 -6.72 -32.52
N ALA A 517 -0.34 -5.58 -32.97
CA ALA A 517 -0.19 -4.41 -32.09
C ALA A 517 -1.52 -3.72 -31.71
N SER A 518 -1.63 -3.26 -30.45
CA SER A 518 -2.71 -2.39 -29.92
C SER A 518 -2.76 -1.08 -30.71
N LEU A 519 -3.54 -1.05 -31.78
CA LEU A 519 -3.58 0.09 -32.72
C LEU A 519 -4.54 1.20 -32.24
N LEU A 520 -5.40 0.90 -31.26
CA LEU A 520 -6.40 1.85 -30.79
C LEU A 520 -5.78 3.12 -30.23
N GLY A 521 -4.77 2.99 -29.36
CA GLY A 521 -4.07 4.13 -28.77
C GLY A 521 -3.46 5.03 -29.83
N MET A 522 -2.75 4.43 -30.79
CA MET A 522 -2.11 5.16 -31.89
C MET A 522 -3.11 5.91 -32.77
N LEU A 523 -4.22 5.27 -33.15
CA LEU A 523 -5.26 5.88 -33.96
C LEU A 523 -5.96 7.01 -33.21
N MET A 524 -6.38 6.77 -31.97
CA MET A 524 -7.11 7.78 -31.19
C MET A 524 -6.22 8.96 -30.80
N GLY A 525 -4.94 8.72 -30.48
CA GLY A 525 -3.96 9.78 -30.28
C GLY A 525 -3.73 10.62 -31.54
N ARG A 526 -3.68 9.99 -32.72
CA ARG A 526 -3.64 10.70 -34.01
C ARG A 526 -4.86 11.58 -34.23
N VAL A 527 -6.06 11.08 -33.92
CA VAL A 527 -7.30 11.87 -34.01
C VAL A 527 -7.20 13.10 -33.11
N LEU A 528 -6.76 12.94 -31.85
CA LEU A 528 -6.63 14.05 -30.91
C LEU A 528 -5.61 15.10 -31.40
N ALA A 529 -4.44 14.65 -31.89
CA ALA A 529 -3.43 15.53 -32.47
C ALA A 529 -3.97 16.32 -33.67
N LEU A 530 -4.62 15.65 -34.63
CA LEU A 530 -5.21 16.30 -35.80
C LEU A 530 -6.32 17.29 -35.41
N PHE A 531 -7.15 16.93 -34.43
CA PHE A 531 -8.19 17.81 -33.91
C PHE A 531 -7.60 19.09 -33.31
N ARG A 532 -6.59 18.97 -32.43
CA ARG A 532 -5.90 20.12 -31.82
C ARG A 532 -5.17 21.00 -32.84
N LEU A 533 -4.69 20.39 -33.93
CA LEU A 533 -4.09 21.11 -35.06
C LEU A 533 -5.12 21.75 -36.02
N GLY A 534 -6.43 21.61 -35.75
CA GLY A 534 -7.51 22.17 -36.57
C GLY A 534 -7.77 21.41 -37.88
N ARG A 535 -7.21 20.21 -38.04
CA ARG A 535 -7.34 19.36 -39.24
C ARG A 535 -8.51 18.40 -39.07
N HIS A 536 -9.71 18.94 -38.90
CA HIS A 536 -10.90 18.16 -38.51
C HIS A 536 -11.34 17.12 -39.55
N ASP A 537 -11.20 17.40 -40.84
CA ASP A 537 -11.56 16.46 -41.91
C ASP A 537 -10.69 15.20 -41.84
N GLU A 538 -9.38 15.38 -41.69
CA GLU A 538 -8.43 14.26 -41.54
C GLU A 538 -8.62 13.53 -40.21
N ALA A 539 -8.94 14.26 -39.13
CA ALA A 539 -9.28 13.65 -37.84
C ALA A 539 -10.51 12.72 -37.97
N ALA A 540 -11.54 13.13 -38.75
CA ALA A 540 -12.72 12.31 -38.99
C ALA A 540 -12.40 11.04 -39.81
N GLU A 541 -11.50 11.13 -40.79
CA GLU A 541 -11.04 9.97 -41.57
C GLU A 541 -10.32 8.94 -40.69
N VAL A 542 -9.41 9.39 -39.83
CA VAL A 542 -8.70 8.50 -38.89
C VAL A 542 -9.66 7.95 -37.84
N LEU A 543 -10.61 8.74 -37.35
CA LEU A 543 -11.63 8.30 -36.41
C LEU A 543 -12.50 7.17 -36.99
N ALA A 544 -12.80 7.22 -38.29
CA ALA A 544 -13.50 6.13 -38.97
C ALA A 544 -12.67 4.83 -38.98
N GLN A 545 -11.33 4.91 -39.01
CA GLN A 545 -10.44 3.75 -38.88
C GLN A 545 -10.45 3.23 -37.44
N ALA A 546 -10.32 4.11 -36.44
CA ALA A 546 -10.40 3.75 -35.03
C ALA A 546 -11.70 3.01 -34.69
N ARG A 547 -12.84 3.47 -35.23
CA ARG A 547 -14.15 2.81 -35.08
C ARG A 547 -14.22 1.42 -35.68
N ARG A 548 -13.52 1.18 -36.81
CA ARG A 548 -13.45 -0.14 -37.43
C ARG A 548 -12.58 -1.10 -36.61
N HIS A 549 -11.52 -0.58 -36.00
CA HIS A 549 -10.64 -1.34 -35.13
C HIS A 549 -11.32 -1.68 -33.80
N ASN A 550 -11.89 -0.69 -33.11
CA ASN A 550 -12.62 -0.88 -31.87
C ASN A 550 -13.98 -0.14 -31.89
N PRO A 551 -15.12 -0.84 -32.05
CA PRO A 551 -16.44 -0.22 -32.12
C PRO A 551 -16.93 0.34 -30.78
N HIS A 552 -16.27 0.00 -29.66
CA HIS A 552 -16.65 0.44 -28.32
C HIS A 552 -15.97 1.74 -27.89
N ALA A 553 -14.86 2.13 -28.52
CA ALA A 553 -13.98 3.20 -28.07
C ALA A 553 -14.69 4.55 -27.87
N LEU A 554 -15.41 5.06 -28.88
CA LEU A 554 -16.06 6.36 -28.82
C LEU A 554 -17.15 6.41 -27.74
N ALA A 555 -18.07 5.44 -27.75
CA ALA A 555 -19.15 5.38 -26.77
C ALA A 555 -18.60 5.26 -25.34
N MET A 556 -17.50 4.51 -25.17
CA MET A 556 -16.82 4.40 -23.90
C MET A 556 -16.17 5.70 -23.46
N LEU A 557 -15.52 6.43 -24.38
CA LEU A 557 -14.84 7.69 -24.09
C LEU A 557 -15.81 8.84 -23.77
N CYS A 558 -16.95 8.92 -24.46
CA CYS A 558 -17.94 9.99 -24.27
C CYS A 558 -18.86 9.76 -23.06
N ALA A 559 -19.08 8.52 -22.62
CA ALA A 559 -19.91 8.25 -21.44
C ALA A 559 -19.34 8.90 -20.16
N ASP A 560 -20.20 9.43 -19.28
CA ASP A 560 -19.76 10.03 -18.02
C ASP A 560 -19.26 8.99 -17.03
N ASN A 561 -20.03 7.92 -16.80
CA ASN A 561 -19.69 6.86 -15.86
C ASN A 561 -19.96 5.45 -16.44
N PRO A 562 -19.20 5.02 -17.47
CA PRO A 562 -19.39 3.69 -18.06
C PRO A 562 -18.94 2.59 -17.10
N ARG A 563 -19.58 1.42 -17.18
CA ARG A 563 -19.17 0.25 -16.39
C ARG A 563 -17.75 -0.19 -16.77
N PRO A 564 -16.84 -0.37 -15.80
CA PRO A 564 -15.49 -0.89 -16.04
C PRO A 564 -15.52 -2.20 -16.82
N ALA A 565 -14.53 -2.39 -17.69
CA ALA A 565 -14.28 -3.66 -18.34
C ALA A 565 -12.90 -4.16 -17.92
N ASN A 566 -12.85 -5.33 -17.27
CA ASN A 566 -11.59 -5.88 -16.82
C ASN A 566 -10.81 -6.44 -18.01
N PRO A 567 -9.50 -6.12 -18.14
CA PRO A 567 -8.60 -6.96 -18.91
C PRO A 567 -8.58 -8.37 -18.28
N GLY A 568 -8.29 -9.41 -19.07
CA GLY A 568 -8.30 -10.80 -18.58
C GLY A 568 -7.25 -11.07 -17.50
N ALA A 569 -7.05 -12.34 -17.16
CA ALA A 569 -6.11 -12.77 -16.11
C ALA A 569 -4.65 -12.29 -16.30
N ASN A 570 -4.26 -11.93 -17.53
CA ASN A 570 -2.90 -11.48 -17.86
C ASN A 570 -2.75 -9.95 -17.89
N GLY A 571 -3.78 -9.18 -17.50
CA GLY A 571 -3.72 -7.71 -17.49
C GLY A 571 -3.71 -7.04 -18.88
N THR A 572 -3.55 -7.80 -19.97
CA THR A 572 -3.61 -7.30 -21.34
C THR A 572 -5.02 -7.40 -21.92
N ALA A 573 -5.49 -6.31 -22.53
CA ALA A 573 -6.75 -6.29 -23.26
C ALA A 573 -6.54 -6.81 -24.68
N SER A 574 -7.43 -7.68 -25.15
CA SER A 574 -7.37 -8.14 -26.55
C SER A 574 -7.72 -6.98 -27.51
N PRO A 575 -7.04 -6.86 -28.66
CA PRO A 575 -7.35 -5.83 -29.66
C PRO A 575 -8.82 -5.83 -30.09
N GLY A 576 -9.42 -4.65 -30.23
CA GLY A 576 -10.82 -4.44 -30.57
C GLY A 576 -11.83 -4.74 -29.46
N SER A 577 -11.37 -5.20 -28.29
CA SER A 577 -12.25 -5.58 -27.18
C SER A 577 -12.81 -4.37 -26.43
N ARG A 578 -13.88 -4.62 -25.65
CA ARG A 578 -14.39 -3.61 -24.70
C ARG A 578 -13.38 -3.27 -23.61
N ALA A 579 -12.47 -4.19 -23.25
CA ALA A 579 -11.41 -3.95 -22.27
C ALA A 579 -10.35 -2.98 -22.81
N GLU A 580 -10.01 -3.08 -24.10
CA GLU A 580 -9.05 -2.15 -24.74
C GLU A 580 -9.62 -0.72 -24.80
N ALA A 581 -10.91 -0.59 -25.13
CA ALA A 581 -11.60 0.70 -25.07
C ALA A 581 -11.63 1.31 -23.65
N TRP A 582 -11.73 0.45 -22.62
CA TRP A 582 -11.71 0.89 -21.23
C TRP A 582 -10.31 1.34 -20.82
N GLN A 583 -9.28 0.58 -21.20
CA GLN A 583 -7.88 0.92 -20.97
C GLN A 583 -7.54 2.29 -21.60
N TYR A 584 -7.86 2.49 -22.89
CA TYR A 584 -7.63 3.77 -23.56
C TYR A 584 -8.37 4.93 -22.88
N ARG A 585 -9.64 4.73 -22.47
CA ARG A 585 -10.40 5.74 -21.74
C ARG A 585 -9.71 6.11 -20.44
N THR A 586 -9.32 5.12 -19.64
CA THR A 586 -8.66 5.35 -18.35
C THR A 586 -7.38 6.17 -18.54
N LEU A 587 -6.60 5.84 -19.57
CA LEU A 587 -5.33 6.50 -19.84
C LEU A 587 -5.47 7.92 -20.42
N MET A 588 -6.41 8.17 -21.32
CA MET A 588 -6.36 9.40 -22.15
C MET A 588 -7.61 10.28 -22.08
N ARG A 589 -8.68 9.90 -21.37
CA ARG A 589 -9.90 10.72 -21.32
C ARG A 589 -9.67 12.11 -20.74
N ASP A 590 -8.77 12.25 -19.77
CA ASP A 590 -8.40 13.53 -19.20
C ASP A 590 -7.91 14.50 -20.29
N GLN A 591 -7.10 14.02 -21.24
CA GLN A 591 -6.59 14.79 -22.38
C GLN A 591 -7.70 15.24 -23.34
N TRP A 592 -8.71 14.40 -23.55
CA TRP A 592 -9.91 14.80 -24.30
C TRP A 592 -10.76 15.82 -23.57
N ARG A 593 -10.87 15.72 -22.23
CA ARG A 593 -11.66 16.63 -21.39
C ARG A 593 -11.05 18.03 -21.33
N VAL A 594 -9.72 18.14 -21.24
CA VAL A 594 -9.03 19.44 -21.20
C VAL A 594 -9.00 20.13 -22.57
N THR A 595 -9.19 19.37 -23.66
CA THR A 595 -9.20 19.92 -25.03
C THR A 595 -10.57 20.52 -25.34
N PRO A 596 -10.69 21.85 -25.54
CA PRO A 596 -11.98 22.51 -25.75
C PRO A 596 -12.74 21.94 -26.95
N GLY A 597 -13.98 21.50 -26.73
CA GLY A 597 -14.88 21.01 -27.78
C GLY A 597 -14.59 19.60 -28.30
N ALA A 598 -13.51 18.94 -27.88
CA ALA A 598 -13.11 17.64 -28.44
C ALA A 598 -14.12 16.52 -28.12
N LEU A 599 -14.57 16.41 -26.86
CA LEU A 599 -15.59 15.43 -26.48
C LEU A 599 -16.95 15.69 -27.15
N GLY A 600 -17.33 16.96 -27.33
CA GLY A 600 -18.55 17.33 -28.03
C GLY A 600 -18.49 16.95 -29.52
N TRP A 601 -17.35 17.20 -30.17
CA TRP A 601 -17.12 16.76 -31.54
C TRP A 601 -17.19 15.24 -31.69
N LEU A 602 -16.60 14.46 -30.76
CA LEU A 602 -16.71 13.00 -30.79
C LEU A 602 -18.16 12.51 -30.65
N ASP A 603 -18.98 13.17 -29.83
CA ASP A 603 -20.40 12.84 -29.64
C ASP A 603 -21.23 13.13 -30.91
N GLU A 604 -20.90 14.19 -31.64
CA GLU A 604 -21.48 14.46 -32.96
C GLU A 604 -21.13 13.37 -33.99
N GLN A 605 -19.96 12.74 -33.90
CA GLN A 605 -19.54 11.64 -34.78
C GLN A 605 -20.14 10.28 -34.40
N LEU A 606 -20.68 10.15 -33.17
CA LEU A 606 -21.43 8.99 -32.68
C LEU A 606 -22.86 8.97 -33.23
N SER A 607 -23.43 10.15 -33.45
CA SER A 607 -24.76 10.41 -34.00
C SER A 607 -24.86 10.01 -35.47
#